data_AF-A0A1H6E176-F1
#
_entry.id   AF-A0A1H6E176-F1
#
_cell.length_a   1.000
_cell.length_b   1.000
_cell.length_c   1.000
_cell.angle_alpha   90.00
_cell.angle_beta   90.00
_cell.angle_gamma   90.00
#
_symmetry.space_group_name_H-M   'P 1'
#
loop_
_entity.id
_entity.type
_entity.pdbx_description
1 polymer ?
#
loop_
_entity_poly.entity_id
_entity_poly.type
_entity_poly.pdbx_seq_one_letter_code
_entity_poly.pdbx_strand_id
1 'polypeptide(L)'
;MAKGCGWALGLLAGCAVVLVVCFVIAVEAGPRASFVVLALALLNLCGYLVGHDALRRRQLADEEGRQLARERDHVKRTVDFVADPGLTEEERLAVIDCFIPRLGLSAARSPYRDRFVLVPELDPGARALLERARSAVMSVYTSEAMRTRLLDGLANEVLLPRQIWEIALLLRVQTHLNEEQERAMRGVVTPELMAVLEPQQEALRRSVAAVTARVESLERYAHRVQEADAALRARAALDNNDKYRALLAHTDDADAMRSLEASGDALEQTLAKSVREAIEAGQTLAL
;
A
#
# COMPACT_ATOMS: atom_id res chain seq x y z
N MET A 1 -32.19 -6.54 -19.91
CA MET A 1 -33.42 -5.86 -20.40
C MET A 1 -34.72 -6.29 -19.69
N ALA A 2 -34.73 -7.25 -18.75
CA ALA A 2 -35.98 -7.73 -18.12
C ALA A 2 -36.49 -6.95 -16.89
N LYS A 3 -35.68 -6.08 -16.26
CA LYS A 3 -36.05 -5.38 -15.00
C LYS A 3 -37.00 -4.19 -15.18
N GLY A 4 -37.13 -3.65 -16.40
CA GLY A 4 -38.01 -2.50 -16.67
C GLY A 4 -39.50 -2.84 -16.79
N CYS A 5 -39.82 -4.09 -17.17
CA CYS A 5 -41.21 -4.49 -17.48
C CYS A 5 -42.07 -4.71 -16.22
N GLY A 6 -41.46 -5.21 -15.14
CA GLY A 6 -42.17 -5.43 -13.87
C GLY A 6 -42.65 -4.12 -13.20
N TRP A 7 -41.93 -3.02 -13.41
CA TRP A 7 -42.26 -1.71 -12.85
C TRP A 7 -43.48 -1.07 -13.50
N ALA A 8 -43.59 -1.17 -14.82
CA ALA A 8 -44.75 -0.69 -15.54
C ALA A 8 -46.03 -1.44 -15.14
N LEU A 9 -45.94 -2.75 -14.94
CA LEU A 9 -47.05 -3.59 -14.48
C LEU A 9 -47.48 -3.27 -13.04
N GLY A 10 -46.52 -3.06 -12.14
CA GLY A 10 -46.81 -2.68 -10.74
C GLY A 10 -47.49 -1.32 -10.62
N LEU A 11 -47.05 -0.33 -11.42
CA LEU A 11 -47.66 1.00 -11.46
C LEU A 11 -49.10 0.94 -12.01
N LEU A 12 -49.33 0.17 -13.08
CA LEU A 12 -50.65 -0.01 -13.68
C LEU A 12 -51.64 -0.68 -12.72
N ALA A 13 -51.21 -1.73 -12.02
CA ALA A 13 -52.04 -2.41 -11.02
C ALA A 13 -52.38 -1.49 -9.84
N GLY A 14 -51.41 -0.70 -9.35
CA GLY A 14 -51.64 0.29 -8.29
C GLY A 14 -52.62 1.39 -8.70
N CYS A 15 -52.49 1.93 -9.91
CA CYS A 15 -53.43 2.90 -10.46
C CYS A 15 -54.85 2.33 -10.59
N ALA A 16 -54.99 1.08 -11.04
CA ALA A 16 -56.29 0.43 -11.16
C ALA A 16 -56.99 0.27 -9.80
N VAL A 17 -56.26 -0.12 -8.75
CA VAL A 17 -56.80 -0.23 -7.38
C VAL A 17 -57.23 1.13 -6.84
N VAL A 18 -56.43 2.17 -7.02
CA VAL A 18 -56.77 3.54 -6.59
C VAL A 18 -58.04 4.04 -7.29
N LEU A 19 -58.18 3.80 -8.59
CA LEU A 19 -59.37 4.18 -9.36
C LEU A 19 -60.63 3.45 -8.87
N VAL A 20 -60.54 2.14 -8.60
CA VAL A 20 -61.65 1.35 -8.07
C VAL A 20 -62.07 1.84 -6.67
N VAL A 21 -61.11 2.12 -5.79
CA VAL A 21 -61.38 2.64 -4.43
C VAL A 21 -61.99 4.05 -4.49
N CYS A 22 -61.49 4.92 -5.37
CA CYS A 22 -62.07 6.25 -5.58
C CYS A 22 -63.51 6.19 -6.10
N PHE A 23 -63.81 5.23 -7.00
CA PHE A 23 -65.15 5.02 -7.55
C PHE A 23 -66.13 4.54 -6.48
N VAL A 24 -65.77 3.54 -5.68
CA VAL A 24 -66.61 3.03 -4.57
C VAL A 24 -66.91 4.14 -3.56
N ILE A 25 -65.90 4.93 -3.18
CA ILE A 25 -66.07 6.03 -2.22
C ILE A 25 -66.89 7.19 -2.80
N ALA A 26 -66.80 7.47 -4.10
CA ALA A 26 -67.63 8.47 -4.76
C ALA A 26 -69.12 8.10 -4.73
N VAL A 27 -69.43 6.82 -4.88
CA VAL A 27 -70.81 6.29 -4.85
C VAL A 27 -71.40 6.33 -3.44
N GLU A 28 -70.63 5.99 -2.41
CA GLU A 28 -71.15 5.90 -1.04
C GLU A 28 -71.06 7.19 -0.21
N ALA A 29 -69.98 7.97 -0.35
CA ALA A 29 -69.68 9.11 0.51
C ALA A 29 -69.75 10.47 -0.22
N GLY A 30 -70.04 10.46 -1.52
CA GLY A 30 -70.18 11.65 -2.35
C GLY A 30 -68.84 12.21 -2.89
N PRO A 31 -68.91 13.20 -3.81
CA PRO A 31 -67.77 13.63 -4.62
C PRO A 31 -66.66 14.36 -3.85
N ARG A 32 -66.94 14.88 -2.66
CA ARG A 32 -65.92 15.51 -1.80
C ARG A 32 -64.99 14.47 -1.17
N ALA A 33 -65.53 13.31 -0.77
CA ALA A 33 -64.75 12.22 -0.18
C ALA A 33 -63.82 11.57 -1.21
N SER A 34 -64.28 11.39 -2.46
CA SER A 34 -63.45 10.85 -3.54
C SER A 34 -62.29 11.77 -3.92
N PHE A 35 -62.47 13.09 -3.88
CA PHE A 35 -61.36 14.04 -4.11
C PHE A 35 -60.27 13.94 -3.05
N VAL A 36 -60.65 13.80 -1.77
CA VAL A 36 -59.68 13.65 -0.67
C VAL A 36 -58.90 12.34 -0.81
N VAL A 37 -59.57 11.23 -1.16
CA VAL A 37 -58.91 9.93 -1.38
C VAL A 37 -57.98 9.98 -2.58
N LEU A 38 -58.39 10.60 -3.68
CA LEU A 38 -57.54 10.79 -4.86
C LEU A 38 -56.31 11.64 -4.54
N ALA A 39 -56.48 12.74 -3.80
CA ALA A 39 -55.37 13.58 -3.38
C ALA A 39 -54.38 12.84 -2.48
N LEU A 40 -54.87 12.07 -1.50
CA LEU A 40 -54.04 11.21 -0.65
C LEU A 40 -53.33 10.11 -1.45
N ALA A 41 -54.01 9.49 -2.41
CA ALA A 41 -53.41 8.47 -3.27
C ALA A 41 -52.31 9.05 -4.15
N LEU A 42 -52.52 10.25 -4.73
CA LEU A 42 -51.50 10.98 -5.49
C LEU A 42 -50.30 11.36 -4.61
N LEU A 43 -50.53 11.87 -3.39
CA LEU A 43 -49.46 12.19 -2.45
C LEU A 43 -48.64 10.95 -2.07
N ASN A 44 -49.29 9.81 -1.81
CA ASN A 44 -48.62 8.54 -1.54
C ASN A 44 -47.81 8.04 -2.75
N LEU A 45 -48.37 8.13 -3.96
CA LEU A 45 -47.68 7.76 -5.20
C LEU A 45 -46.45 8.65 -5.44
N CYS A 46 -46.58 9.96 -5.26
CA CYS A 46 -45.46 10.90 -5.35
C CYS A 46 -44.38 10.57 -4.31
N GLY A 47 -44.76 10.32 -3.05
CA GLY A 47 -43.83 9.92 -1.99
C GLY A 47 -43.07 8.63 -2.31
N TYR A 48 -43.77 7.62 -2.84
CA TYR A 48 -43.17 6.36 -3.26
C TYR A 48 -42.20 6.56 -4.43
N LEU A 49 -42.58 7.32 -5.46
CA LEU A 49 -41.71 7.59 -6.62
C LEU A 49 -40.43 8.34 -6.22
N VAL A 50 -40.54 9.36 -5.36
CA VAL A 50 -39.39 10.11 -4.84
C VAL A 50 -38.51 9.21 -3.97
N GLY A 51 -39.10 8.43 -3.06
CA GLY A 51 -38.37 7.49 -2.21
C GLY A 51 -37.64 6.41 -3.01
N HIS A 52 -38.29 5.87 -4.05
CA HIS A 52 -37.68 4.89 -4.93
C HIS A 52 -36.58 5.49 -5.81
N ASP A 53 -36.76 6.69 -6.37
CA ASP A 53 -35.71 7.36 -7.15
C ASP A 53 -34.50 7.69 -6.26
N ALA A 54 -34.73 8.15 -5.03
CA ALA A 54 -33.68 8.36 -4.04
C ALA A 54 -32.94 7.05 -3.69
N LEU A 55 -33.66 5.94 -3.49
CA LEU A 55 -33.07 4.63 -3.24
C LEU A 55 -32.24 4.15 -4.44
N ARG A 56 -32.77 4.32 -5.66
CA ARG A 56 -32.11 3.91 -6.89
C ARG A 56 -30.84 4.73 -7.13
N ARG A 57 -30.87 6.04 -6.90
CA ARG A 57 -29.68 6.91 -6.97
C ARG A 57 -28.63 6.48 -5.96
N ARG A 58 -29.03 6.14 -4.73
CA ARG A 58 -28.11 5.59 -3.71
C ARG A 58 -27.49 4.27 -4.15
N GLN A 59 -28.30 3.34 -4.66
CA GLN A 59 -27.80 2.06 -5.16
C GLN A 59 -26.80 2.22 -6.30
N LEU A 60 -27.09 3.12 -7.26
CA LEU A 60 -26.17 3.44 -8.35
C LEU A 60 -24.86 4.05 -7.83
N ALA A 61 -24.94 5.00 -6.89
CA ALA A 61 -23.75 5.59 -6.27
C ALA A 61 -22.93 4.55 -5.49
N ASP A 62 -23.58 3.61 -4.78
CA ASP A 62 -22.92 2.53 -4.06
C ASP A 62 -22.27 1.51 -5.02
N GLU A 63 -22.89 1.25 -6.17
CA GLU A 63 -22.33 0.39 -7.23
C GLU A 63 -21.10 1.06 -7.87
N GLU A 64 -21.19 2.36 -8.19
CA GLU A 64 -20.07 3.16 -8.71
C GLU A 64 -18.91 3.23 -7.71
N GLY A 65 -19.20 3.42 -6.43
CA GLY A 65 -18.20 3.41 -5.36
C GLY A 65 -17.50 2.07 -5.24
N ARG A 66 -18.25 0.97 -5.29
CA ARG A 66 -17.68 -0.40 -5.30
C ARG A 66 -16.84 -0.67 -6.54
N GLN A 67 -17.27 -0.19 -7.70
CA GLN A 67 -16.49 -0.31 -8.93
C GLN A 67 -15.17 0.48 -8.83
N LEU A 68 -15.23 1.73 -8.37
CA LEU A 68 -14.04 2.57 -8.19
C LEU A 68 -13.05 1.92 -7.21
N ALA A 69 -13.54 1.36 -6.10
CA ALA A 69 -12.69 0.66 -5.14
C ALA A 69 -11.94 -0.52 -5.80
N ARG A 70 -12.63 -1.34 -6.62
CA ARG A 70 -12.00 -2.44 -7.36
C ARG A 70 -10.94 -1.97 -8.35
N GLU A 71 -11.19 -0.87 -9.04
CA GLU A 71 -10.25 -0.27 -9.98
C GLU A 71 -9.02 0.29 -9.26
N ARG A 72 -9.23 0.99 -8.14
CA ARG A 72 -8.12 1.46 -7.27
C ARG A 72 -7.29 0.28 -6.78
N ASP A 73 -7.92 -0.81 -6.35
CA ASP A 73 -7.21 -2.03 -5.92
C ASP A 73 -6.56 -2.78 -7.08
N HIS A 74 -7.07 -2.63 -8.31
CA HIS A 74 -6.37 -3.11 -9.50
C HIS A 74 -5.10 -2.29 -9.74
N VAL A 75 -5.20 -0.95 -9.75
CA VAL A 75 -4.06 -0.03 -9.91
C VAL A 75 -2.99 -0.29 -8.87
N LYS A 76 -3.34 -0.41 -7.59
CA LYS A 76 -2.39 -0.71 -6.50
C LYS A 76 -1.58 -2.00 -6.74
N ARG A 77 -2.12 -2.95 -7.53
CA ARG A 77 -1.47 -4.24 -7.82
C ARG A 77 -0.70 -4.25 -9.14
N THR A 78 -1.06 -3.39 -10.08
CA THR A 78 -0.50 -3.42 -11.44
C THR A 78 0.45 -2.27 -11.74
N VAL A 79 0.24 -1.10 -11.14
CA VAL A 79 1.09 0.07 -11.35
C VAL A 79 2.19 0.05 -10.31
N ASP A 80 3.43 -0.12 -10.76
CA ASP A 80 4.59 -0.03 -9.89
C ASP A 80 5.04 1.43 -9.75
N PHE A 81 4.77 2.00 -8.58
CA PHE A 81 5.22 3.33 -8.20
C PHE A 81 5.68 3.36 -6.74
N VAL A 82 6.56 4.31 -6.43
CA VAL A 82 6.91 4.68 -5.05
C VAL A 82 6.28 6.03 -4.77
N ALA A 83 5.50 6.14 -3.71
CA ALA A 83 4.88 7.38 -3.29
C ALA A 83 5.51 7.91 -2.01
N ASP A 84 5.52 9.24 -1.87
CA ASP A 84 5.93 9.91 -0.64
C ASP A 84 5.12 9.38 0.56
N PRO A 85 5.78 8.84 1.60
CA PRO A 85 5.08 8.35 2.79
C PRO A 85 4.34 9.46 3.54
N GLY A 86 4.69 10.73 3.33
CA GLY A 86 3.99 11.89 3.90
C GLY A 86 2.69 12.27 3.17
N LEU A 87 2.26 11.53 2.14
CA LEU A 87 0.96 11.75 1.51
C LEU A 87 -0.18 11.31 2.45
N THR A 88 -1.17 12.18 2.59
CA THR A 88 -2.44 11.82 3.24
C THR A 88 -3.17 10.74 2.44
N GLU A 89 -4.16 10.10 3.04
CA GLU A 89 -4.95 9.08 2.35
C GLU A 89 -5.68 9.65 1.12
N GLU A 90 -6.24 10.85 1.23
CA GLU A 90 -6.92 11.52 0.11
C GLU A 90 -5.96 11.85 -1.03
N GLU A 91 -4.77 12.37 -0.72
CA GLU A 91 -3.74 12.66 -1.74
C GLU A 91 -3.26 11.37 -2.40
N ARG A 92 -3.07 10.29 -1.63
CA ARG A 92 -2.67 8.98 -2.14
C ARG A 92 -3.74 8.39 -3.08
N LEU A 93 -5.01 8.54 -2.72
CA LEU A 93 -6.11 8.14 -3.60
C LEU A 93 -6.12 8.98 -4.88
N ALA A 94 -5.88 10.30 -4.80
CA ALA A 94 -5.78 11.15 -5.97
C ALA A 94 -4.62 10.75 -6.90
N VAL A 95 -3.48 10.29 -6.34
CA VAL A 95 -2.39 9.70 -7.13
C VAL A 95 -2.85 8.42 -7.83
N ILE A 96 -3.51 7.51 -7.11
CA ILE A 96 -4.03 6.24 -7.68
C ILE A 96 -5.05 6.52 -8.80
N ASP A 97 -5.93 7.50 -8.59
CA ASP A 97 -6.97 7.88 -9.53
C ASP A 97 -6.40 8.41 -10.86
N CYS A 98 -5.15 8.91 -10.87
CA CYS A 98 -4.44 9.31 -12.08
C CYS A 98 -4.12 8.15 -13.04
N PHE A 99 -4.24 6.90 -12.58
CA PHE A 99 -4.00 5.70 -13.39
C PHE A 99 -5.30 4.98 -13.78
N ILE A 100 -6.47 5.53 -13.43
CA ILE A 100 -7.77 4.97 -13.79
C ILE A 100 -8.27 5.66 -15.07
N PRO A 101 -8.29 4.99 -16.23
CA PRO A 101 -8.53 5.65 -17.52
C PRO A 101 -9.88 6.39 -17.60
N ARG A 102 -10.94 5.83 -17.00
CA ARG A 102 -12.29 6.43 -17.05
C ARG A 102 -12.41 7.75 -16.30
N LEU A 103 -11.47 8.07 -15.41
CA LEU A 103 -11.47 9.35 -14.69
C LEU A 103 -10.88 10.48 -15.54
N GLY A 104 -10.23 10.18 -16.68
CA GLY A 104 -9.62 11.19 -17.55
C GLY A 104 -8.45 11.94 -16.91
N LEU A 105 -7.95 11.47 -15.77
CA LEU A 105 -6.79 12.00 -15.07
C LEU A 105 -5.51 11.43 -15.69
N SER A 106 -4.40 12.13 -15.50
CA SER A 106 -3.09 11.70 -16.01
C SER A 106 -2.03 11.90 -14.95
N ALA A 107 -1.22 10.87 -14.71
CA ALA A 107 -0.11 10.92 -13.77
C ALA A 107 0.85 12.09 -14.07
N ALA A 108 1.14 12.35 -15.34
CA ALA A 108 2.01 13.45 -15.78
C ALA A 108 1.47 14.85 -15.45
N ARG A 109 0.14 14.99 -15.30
CA ARG A 109 -0.53 16.27 -14.97
C ARG A 109 -1.05 16.31 -13.53
N SER A 110 -0.73 15.31 -12.72
CA SER A 110 -1.15 15.25 -11.33
C SER A 110 -0.53 16.41 -10.55
N PRO A 111 -1.27 17.10 -9.67
CA PRO A 111 -0.69 18.08 -8.76
C PRO A 111 0.34 17.46 -7.79
N TYR A 112 0.34 16.13 -7.66
CA TYR A 112 1.26 15.37 -6.82
C TYR A 112 2.38 14.70 -7.63
N ARG A 113 2.62 15.09 -8.89
CA ARG A 113 3.61 14.44 -9.78
C ARG A 113 5.00 14.32 -9.13
N ASP A 114 5.41 15.32 -8.36
CA ASP A 114 6.70 15.32 -7.70
C ASP A 114 6.75 14.45 -6.43
N ARG A 115 5.59 14.02 -5.93
CA ARG A 115 5.40 13.20 -4.73
C ARG A 115 5.20 11.70 -5.03
N PHE A 116 5.38 11.27 -6.27
CA PHE A 116 5.53 9.86 -6.62
C PHE A 116 6.54 9.65 -7.76
N VAL A 117 7.09 8.44 -7.84
CA VAL A 117 8.04 8.00 -8.87
C VAL A 117 7.47 6.75 -9.51
N LEU A 118 7.37 6.74 -10.84
CA LEU A 118 6.98 5.55 -11.58
C LEU A 118 8.23 4.70 -11.86
N VAL A 119 8.23 3.46 -11.37
CA VAL A 119 9.37 2.55 -11.54
C VAL A 119 9.67 2.21 -13.01
N PRO A 120 8.66 2.11 -13.91
CA PRO A 120 8.90 1.97 -15.33
C PRO A 120 9.63 3.15 -15.99
N GLU A 121 9.57 4.36 -15.41
CA GLU A 121 10.30 5.53 -15.93
C GLU A 121 11.78 5.53 -15.56
N LEU A 122 12.20 4.70 -14.60
CA LEU A 122 13.61 4.58 -14.22
C LEU A 122 14.39 3.80 -15.26
N ASP A 123 15.65 4.18 -15.47
CA ASP A 123 16.58 3.38 -16.27
C ASP A 123 16.80 1.98 -15.64
N PRO A 124 17.26 0.98 -16.41
CA PRO A 124 17.40 -0.39 -15.91
C PRO A 124 18.31 -0.52 -14.68
N GLY A 125 19.39 0.27 -14.59
CA GLY A 125 20.31 0.24 -13.45
C GLY A 125 19.68 0.83 -12.20
N ALA A 126 18.99 1.96 -12.36
CA ALA A 126 18.23 2.60 -11.30
C ALA A 126 17.11 1.70 -10.76
N ARG A 127 16.40 1.00 -11.65
CA ARG A 127 15.36 0.04 -11.26
C ARG A 127 15.93 -1.11 -10.43
N ALA A 128 17.09 -1.65 -10.82
CA ALA A 128 17.75 -2.72 -10.08
C ALA A 128 18.18 -2.27 -8.67
N LEU A 129 18.69 -1.04 -8.51
CA LEU A 129 19.03 -0.49 -7.20
C LEU A 129 17.79 -0.29 -6.30
N LEU A 130 16.69 0.22 -6.87
CA LEU A 130 15.44 0.36 -6.12
C LEU A 130 14.89 -0.99 -5.66
N GLU A 131 14.96 -2.02 -6.52
CA GLU A 131 14.48 -3.35 -6.18
C GLU A 131 15.31 -4.01 -5.07
N ARG A 132 16.64 -3.83 -5.10
CA ARG A 132 17.52 -4.24 -4.01
C ARG A 132 17.13 -3.60 -2.68
N ALA A 133 16.90 -2.28 -2.68
CA ALA A 133 16.46 -1.56 -1.49
C ALA A 133 15.11 -2.06 -0.96
N ARG A 134 14.13 -2.24 -1.86
CA ARG A 134 12.81 -2.78 -1.52
C ARG A 134 12.91 -4.19 -0.93
N SER A 135 13.71 -5.07 -1.54
CA SER A 135 13.95 -6.43 -1.06
C SER A 135 14.55 -6.44 0.35
N ALA A 136 15.57 -5.63 0.59
CA ALA A 136 16.17 -5.47 1.92
C ALA A 136 15.13 -5.04 2.96
N VAL A 137 14.37 -3.97 2.68
CA VAL A 137 13.29 -3.49 3.57
C VAL A 137 12.21 -4.54 3.78
N MET A 138 11.80 -5.26 2.73
CA MET A 138 10.80 -6.32 2.85
C MET A 138 11.28 -7.46 3.74
N SER A 139 12.57 -7.85 3.65
CA SER A 139 13.14 -8.87 4.54
C SER A 139 13.14 -8.45 6.01
N VAL A 140 13.27 -7.15 6.31
CA VAL A 140 13.13 -6.63 7.67
C VAL A 140 11.68 -6.73 8.12
N TYR A 141 10.72 -6.31 7.28
CA TYR A 141 9.30 -6.36 7.63
C TYR A 141 8.78 -7.79 7.84
N THR A 142 9.31 -8.78 7.12
CA THR A 142 8.92 -10.18 7.27
C THR A 142 9.70 -10.93 8.36
N SER A 143 10.64 -10.27 9.03
CA SER A 143 11.44 -10.87 10.10
C SER A 143 10.62 -11.16 11.37
N GLU A 144 11.04 -12.17 12.13
CA GLU A 144 10.47 -12.49 13.43
C GLU A 144 10.82 -11.43 14.48
N ALA A 145 12.03 -10.89 14.44
CA ALA A 145 12.49 -9.81 15.29
C ALA A 145 11.61 -8.54 15.16
N MET A 146 11.16 -8.21 13.94
CA MET A 146 10.21 -7.12 13.71
C MET A 146 8.82 -7.45 14.28
N ARG A 147 8.30 -8.67 14.02
CA ARG A 147 6.98 -9.09 14.54
C ARG A 147 6.92 -9.13 16.06
N THR A 148 8.01 -9.54 16.71
CA THR A 148 8.14 -9.64 18.16
C THR A 148 8.54 -8.31 18.83
N ARG A 149 8.67 -7.23 18.05
CA ARG A 149 9.03 -5.87 18.51
C ARG A 149 10.36 -5.82 19.27
N LEU A 150 11.31 -6.68 18.90
CA LEU A 150 12.69 -6.62 19.41
C LEU A 150 13.49 -5.51 18.73
N LEU A 151 13.05 -5.09 17.55
CA LEU A 151 13.52 -3.90 16.86
C LEU A 151 12.64 -2.71 17.24
N ASP A 152 13.14 -1.50 17.04
CA ASP A 152 12.34 -0.27 17.18
C ASP A 152 11.33 -0.17 16.03
N GLY A 153 10.21 -0.91 16.17
CA GLY A 153 9.22 -1.09 15.12
C GLY A 153 8.57 0.23 14.68
N LEU A 154 8.31 1.13 15.63
CA LEU A 154 7.69 2.44 15.33
C LEU A 154 8.65 3.32 14.52
N ALA A 155 9.94 3.34 14.88
CA ALA A 155 10.94 4.06 14.09
C ALA A 155 11.08 3.45 12.68
N ASN A 156 11.10 2.12 12.57
CA ASN A 156 11.23 1.43 11.29
C ASN A 156 10.05 1.67 10.34
N GLU A 157 8.82 1.69 10.86
CA GLU A 157 7.60 1.96 10.07
C GLU A 157 7.60 3.35 9.43
N VAL A 158 8.32 4.31 10.00
CA VAL A 158 8.46 5.67 9.45
C VAL A 158 9.74 5.81 8.62
N LEU A 159 10.86 5.29 9.12
CA LEU A 159 12.18 5.43 8.52
C LEU A 159 12.30 4.66 7.21
N LEU A 160 11.94 3.37 7.18
CA LEU A 160 12.17 2.53 6.00
C LEU A 160 11.37 2.99 4.77
N PRO A 161 10.07 3.35 4.87
CA PRO A 161 9.35 3.92 3.73
C PRO A 161 9.95 5.25 3.26
N ARG A 162 10.45 6.08 4.20
CA ARG A 162 11.14 7.33 3.86
C ARG A 162 12.44 7.08 3.09
N GLN A 163 13.24 6.11 3.51
CA GLN A 163 14.48 5.70 2.81
C GLN A 163 14.19 5.25 1.38
N ILE A 164 13.18 4.40 1.18
CA ILE A 164 12.77 3.93 -0.16
C ILE A 164 12.32 5.11 -1.05
N TRP A 165 11.53 6.03 -0.49
CA TRP A 165 11.07 7.22 -1.21
C TRP A 165 12.24 8.10 -1.65
N GLU A 166 13.17 8.42 -0.75
CA GLU A 166 14.32 9.28 -1.07
C GLU A 166 15.27 8.63 -2.09
N ILE A 167 15.49 7.31 -1.99
CA ILE A 167 16.23 6.55 -2.99
C ILE A 167 15.52 6.64 -4.35
N ALA A 168 14.22 6.37 -4.42
CA ALA A 168 13.46 6.43 -5.67
C ALA A 168 13.50 7.84 -6.29
N LEU A 169 13.41 8.89 -5.47
CA LEU A 169 13.47 10.27 -5.93
C LEU A 169 14.83 10.61 -6.55
N LEU A 170 15.93 10.24 -5.88
CA LEU A 170 17.28 10.45 -6.39
C LEU A 170 17.52 9.67 -7.69
N LEU A 171 17.05 8.42 -7.75
CA LEU A 171 17.14 7.59 -8.94
C LEU A 171 16.38 8.19 -10.12
N ARG A 172 15.18 8.76 -9.90
CA ARG A 172 14.43 9.48 -10.95
C ARG A 172 15.24 10.65 -11.51
N VAL A 173 15.87 11.44 -10.64
CA VAL A 173 16.72 12.57 -11.06
C VAL A 173 17.93 12.07 -11.86
N GLN A 174 18.59 11.01 -11.41
CA GLN A 174 19.74 10.41 -12.10
C GLN A 174 19.36 9.87 -13.48
N THR A 175 18.24 9.16 -13.60
CA THR A 175 17.72 8.70 -14.89
C THR A 175 17.48 9.88 -15.84
N HIS A 176 16.82 10.94 -15.38
CA HIS A 176 16.56 12.11 -16.22
C HIS A 176 17.85 12.79 -16.70
N LEU A 177 18.82 12.99 -15.80
CA LEU A 177 20.12 13.59 -16.13
C LEU A 177 20.94 12.71 -17.09
N ASN A 178 20.91 11.38 -16.91
CA ASN A 178 21.53 10.44 -17.84
C ASN A 178 20.92 10.59 -19.24
N GLU A 179 19.59 10.63 -19.37
CA GLU A 179 18.94 10.80 -20.66
C GLU A 179 19.26 12.15 -21.32
N GLU A 180 19.37 13.23 -20.53
CA GLU A 180 19.81 14.54 -21.03
C GLU A 180 21.24 14.52 -21.56
N GLN A 181 22.16 13.87 -20.83
CA GLN A 181 23.54 13.71 -21.28
C GLN A 181 23.63 12.85 -22.55
N GLU A 182 22.90 11.74 -22.61
CA GLU A 182 22.83 10.91 -23.82
C GLU A 182 22.28 11.71 -25.01
N ARG A 183 21.23 12.53 -24.79
CA ARG A 183 20.70 13.42 -25.84
C ARG A 183 21.75 14.43 -26.32
N ALA A 184 22.50 15.05 -25.41
CA ALA A 184 23.54 16.00 -25.75
C ALA A 184 24.69 15.34 -26.55
N MET A 185 25.06 14.11 -26.18
CA MET A 185 26.12 13.34 -26.85
C MET A 185 25.72 12.79 -28.23
N ARG A 186 24.42 12.74 -28.57
CA ARG A 186 23.97 12.35 -29.92
C ARG A 186 24.25 13.41 -31.00
N GLY A 187 24.59 14.64 -30.61
CA GLY A 187 24.98 15.72 -31.52
C GLY A 187 26.45 15.69 -31.92
N VAL A 188 26.94 16.77 -32.54
CA VAL A 188 28.38 16.95 -32.79
C VAL A 188 29.06 17.16 -31.45
N VAL A 189 29.89 16.19 -31.04
CA VAL A 189 30.67 16.26 -29.82
C VAL A 189 31.91 17.12 -30.08
N THR A 190 31.94 18.33 -29.52
CA THR A 190 33.11 19.22 -29.58
C THR A 190 33.94 19.15 -28.28
N PRO A 191 35.23 19.50 -28.30
CA PRO A 191 36.05 19.56 -27.10
C PRO A 191 35.48 20.49 -26.02
N GLU A 192 34.86 21.61 -26.42
CA GLU A 192 34.22 22.56 -25.50
C GLU A 192 32.99 21.96 -24.83
N LEU A 193 32.19 21.19 -25.57
CA LEU A 193 31.07 20.45 -25.00
C LEU A 193 31.55 19.38 -24.00
N MET A 194 32.62 18.66 -24.33
CA MET A 194 33.21 17.67 -23.42
C MET A 194 33.72 18.30 -22.13
N ALA A 195 34.38 19.47 -22.20
CA ALA A 195 34.83 20.20 -21.02
C ALA A 195 33.68 20.60 -20.07
N VAL A 196 32.47 20.78 -20.59
CA VAL A 196 31.26 21.05 -19.79
C VAL A 196 30.61 19.76 -19.26
N LEU A 197 30.59 18.69 -20.07
CA LEU A 197 29.94 17.42 -19.70
C LEU A 197 30.76 16.59 -18.71
N GLU A 198 32.09 16.61 -18.77
CA GLU A 198 32.95 15.81 -17.89
C GLU A 198 32.68 16.04 -16.38
N PRO A 199 32.64 17.29 -15.87
CA PRO A 199 32.28 17.53 -14.48
C PRO A 199 30.87 17.06 -14.11
N GLN A 200 29.92 17.15 -15.05
CA GLN A 200 28.54 16.72 -14.83
C GLN A 200 28.43 15.19 -14.75
N GLN A 201 29.16 14.47 -15.61
CA GLN A 201 29.26 13.01 -15.56
C GLN A 201 29.91 12.55 -14.26
N GLU A 202 30.96 13.22 -13.80
CA GLU A 202 31.60 12.90 -12.53
C GLU A 202 30.68 13.16 -11.34
N ALA A 203 29.92 14.27 -11.35
CA ALA A 203 28.91 14.55 -10.34
C ALA A 203 27.82 13.47 -10.31
N LEU A 204 27.35 13.04 -11.49
CA LEU A 204 26.34 11.99 -11.62
C LEU A 204 26.86 10.64 -11.12
N ARG A 205 28.11 10.27 -11.48
CA ARG A 205 28.78 9.07 -10.98
C ARG A 205 28.90 9.05 -9.46
N ARG A 206 29.27 10.18 -8.85
CA ARG A 206 29.31 10.32 -7.38
C ARG A 206 27.93 10.17 -6.75
N SER A 207 26.90 10.76 -7.37
CA SER A 207 25.52 10.61 -6.92
C SER A 207 25.06 9.14 -6.96
N VAL A 208 25.35 8.41 -8.04
CA VAL A 208 25.04 6.98 -8.16
C VAL A 208 25.77 6.17 -7.09
N ALA A 209 27.06 6.45 -6.86
CA ALA A 209 27.84 5.79 -5.81
C ALA A 209 27.27 6.04 -4.41
N ALA A 210 26.84 7.27 -4.11
CA ALA A 210 26.22 7.61 -2.83
C ALA A 210 24.89 6.87 -2.62
N VAL A 211 24.02 6.81 -3.63
CA VAL A 211 22.76 6.04 -3.56
C VAL A 211 23.07 4.54 -3.39
N THR A 212 24.05 4.01 -4.11
CA THR A 212 24.47 2.61 -3.98
C THR A 212 24.92 2.30 -2.56
N ALA A 213 25.76 3.14 -1.95
CA ALA A 213 26.21 2.97 -0.56
C ALA A 213 25.04 3.02 0.45
N ARG A 214 24.02 3.83 0.18
CA ARG A 214 22.79 3.89 0.98
C ARG A 214 22.00 2.59 0.88
N VAL A 215 21.84 2.04 -0.34
CA VAL A 215 21.21 0.72 -0.55
C VAL A 215 21.99 -0.39 0.16
N GLU A 216 23.32 -0.40 0.07
CA GLU A 216 24.14 -1.39 0.77
C GLU A 216 24.03 -1.27 2.30
N SER A 217 23.78 -0.07 2.82
CA SER A 217 23.51 0.13 4.26
C SER A 217 22.18 -0.52 4.66
N LEU A 218 21.13 -0.39 3.84
CA LEU A 218 19.86 -1.09 4.05
C LEU A 218 20.03 -2.60 3.98
N GLU A 219 20.82 -3.11 3.04
CA GLU A 219 21.13 -4.54 2.92
C GLU A 219 21.90 -5.07 4.13
N ARG A 220 22.89 -4.32 4.63
CA ARG A 220 23.60 -4.68 5.88
C ARG A 220 22.64 -4.71 7.07
N TYR A 221 21.77 -3.72 7.20
CA TYR A 221 20.76 -3.71 8.25
C TYR A 221 19.85 -4.95 8.16
N ALA A 222 19.33 -5.24 6.97
CA ALA A 222 18.53 -6.44 6.71
C ALA A 222 19.26 -7.74 7.08
N HIS A 223 20.55 -7.83 6.76
CA HIS A 223 21.38 -8.98 7.13
C HIS A 223 21.49 -9.13 8.65
N ARG A 224 21.71 -8.05 9.40
CA ARG A 224 21.75 -8.09 10.87
C ARG A 224 20.42 -8.53 11.48
N VAL A 225 19.31 -8.08 10.91
CA VAL A 225 17.98 -8.54 11.33
C VAL A 225 17.81 -10.05 11.08
N GLN A 226 18.33 -10.59 9.98
CA GLN A 226 18.30 -12.03 9.73
C GLN A 226 19.18 -12.84 10.70
N GLU A 227 20.32 -12.29 11.14
CA GLU A 227 21.14 -12.89 12.20
C GLU A 227 20.39 -12.94 13.53
N ALA A 228 19.65 -11.88 13.87
CA ALA A 228 18.77 -11.87 15.04
C ALA A 228 17.65 -12.92 14.93
N ASP A 229 17.01 -13.06 13.77
CA ASP A 229 16.02 -14.11 13.50
C ASP A 229 16.60 -15.52 13.62
N ALA A 230 17.84 -15.72 13.18
CA ALA A 230 18.52 -17.00 13.34
C ALA A 230 18.73 -17.35 14.83
N ALA A 231 19.13 -16.36 15.64
CA ALA A 231 19.27 -16.52 17.08
C ALA A 231 17.91 -16.79 17.77
N LEU A 232 16.83 -16.14 17.34
CA LEU A 232 15.48 -16.40 17.84
C LEU A 232 15.02 -17.82 17.55
N ARG A 233 15.21 -18.30 16.31
CA ARG A 233 14.87 -19.68 15.94
C ARG A 233 15.67 -20.70 16.73
N ALA A 234 16.95 -20.43 16.98
CA ALA A 234 17.76 -21.27 17.84
C ALA A 234 17.24 -21.28 19.29
N ARG A 235 16.81 -20.12 19.83
CA ARG A 235 16.24 -20.05 21.19
C ARG A 235 14.96 -20.86 21.29
N ALA A 236 14.06 -20.71 20.33
CA ALA A 236 12.82 -21.48 20.28
C ALA A 236 13.07 -23.00 20.22
N ALA A 237 14.19 -23.44 19.63
CA ALA A 237 14.59 -24.85 19.66
C ALA A 237 15.03 -25.30 21.07
N LEU A 238 15.69 -24.44 21.84
CA LEU A 238 16.07 -24.72 23.23
C LEU A 238 14.89 -24.68 24.21
N ASP A 239 13.77 -24.02 23.91
CA ASP A 239 12.58 -24.07 24.79
C ASP A 239 12.00 -25.49 24.92
N ASN A 240 12.37 -26.44 24.04
CA ASN A 240 12.08 -27.87 24.22
C ASN A 240 13.06 -28.61 25.16
N ASN A 241 14.06 -27.92 25.72
CA ASN A 241 15.08 -28.51 26.58
C ASN A 241 14.54 -29.03 27.90
N ASP A 242 13.36 -28.64 28.35
CA ASP A 242 12.78 -29.16 29.59
C ASP A 242 12.59 -30.68 29.56
N LYS A 243 12.32 -31.26 28.38
CA LYS A 243 12.25 -32.72 28.20
C LYS A 243 13.62 -33.37 28.32
N TYR A 244 14.66 -32.71 27.83
CA TYR A 244 16.04 -33.18 27.92
C TYR A 244 16.62 -33.01 29.33
N ARG A 245 16.30 -31.90 30.01
CA ARG A 245 16.59 -31.72 31.44
C ARG A 245 15.90 -32.79 32.27
N ALA A 246 14.62 -33.05 32.03
CA ALA A 246 13.92 -34.13 32.71
C ALA A 246 14.60 -35.49 32.45
N LEU A 247 14.97 -35.80 31.21
CA LEU A 247 15.69 -37.03 30.87
C LEU A 247 17.03 -37.14 31.60
N LEU A 248 17.85 -36.08 31.57
CA LEU A 248 19.17 -36.05 32.20
C LEU A 248 19.09 -36.14 33.73
N ALA A 249 18.03 -35.58 34.32
CA ALA A 249 17.75 -35.72 35.75
C ALA A 249 17.38 -37.18 36.13
N HIS A 250 16.77 -37.95 35.22
CA HIS A 250 16.52 -39.38 35.46
C HIS A 250 17.77 -40.26 35.28
N THR A 251 18.80 -39.76 34.59
CA THR A 251 20.07 -40.47 34.38
C THR A 251 21.19 -40.04 35.33
N ASP A 252 20.92 -39.14 36.27
CA ASP A 252 21.89 -38.53 37.20
C ASP A 252 23.14 -37.94 36.50
N ASP A 253 23.01 -37.51 35.24
CA ASP A 253 24.13 -36.99 34.45
C ASP A 253 24.29 -35.48 34.66
N ALA A 254 24.99 -35.13 35.74
CA ALA A 254 25.23 -33.75 36.13
C ALA A 254 26.16 -32.98 35.17
N ASP A 255 27.04 -33.67 34.44
CA ASP A 255 27.94 -33.05 33.46
C ASP A 255 27.17 -32.65 32.19
N ALA A 256 26.31 -33.53 31.68
CA ALA A 256 25.44 -33.23 30.56
C ALA A 256 24.45 -32.10 30.90
N MET A 257 23.93 -32.06 32.14
CA MET A 257 23.07 -30.97 32.60
C MET A 257 23.78 -29.61 32.54
N ARG A 258 25.01 -29.52 33.09
CA ARG A 258 25.82 -28.28 33.05
C ARG A 258 26.12 -27.84 31.62
N SER A 259 26.43 -28.77 30.73
CA SER A 259 26.69 -28.47 29.31
C SER A 259 25.45 -27.91 28.60
N LEU A 260 24.27 -28.47 28.90
CA LEU A 260 23.00 -28.01 28.34
C LEU A 260 22.64 -26.59 28.82
N GLU A 261 22.87 -26.30 30.11
CA GLU A 261 22.68 -24.97 30.69
C GLU A 261 23.64 -23.93 30.09
N ALA A 262 24.95 -24.25 30.03
CA ALA A 262 25.95 -23.36 29.44
C ALA A 262 25.67 -23.05 27.96
N SER A 263 25.13 -24.03 27.21
CA SER A 263 24.70 -23.83 25.83
C SER A 263 23.50 -22.87 25.72
N GLY A 264 22.58 -22.91 26.69
CA GLY A 264 21.48 -21.97 26.81
C GLY A 264 21.96 -20.54 27.07
N ASP A 265 22.83 -20.37 28.06
CA ASP A 265 23.38 -19.04 28.42
C ASP A 265 24.17 -18.41 27.26
N ALA A 266 24.99 -19.21 26.56
CA ALA A 266 25.74 -18.75 25.39
C ALA A 266 24.81 -18.30 24.25
N LEU A 267 23.67 -18.97 24.08
CA LEU A 267 22.70 -18.61 23.06
C LEU A 267 21.96 -17.32 23.41
N GLU A 268 21.55 -17.12 24.65
CA GLU A 268 20.94 -15.87 25.10
C GLU A 268 21.88 -14.67 24.92
N GLN A 269 23.17 -14.85 25.22
CA GLN A 269 24.19 -13.82 24.96
C GLN A 269 24.32 -13.52 23.46
N THR A 270 24.27 -14.55 22.62
CA THR A 270 24.33 -14.40 21.16
C THR A 270 23.12 -13.64 20.63
N LEU A 271 21.91 -13.96 21.13
CA LEU A 271 20.68 -13.26 20.78
C LEU A 271 20.73 -11.79 21.22
N ALA A 272 21.14 -11.52 22.46
CA ALA A 272 21.24 -10.16 22.97
C ALA A 272 22.24 -9.33 22.15
N LYS A 273 23.34 -9.94 21.71
CA LYS A 273 24.33 -9.31 20.84
C LYS A 273 23.78 -9.04 19.43
N SER A 274 23.14 -10.02 18.79
CA SER A 274 22.64 -9.87 17.42
C SER A 274 21.50 -8.84 17.33
N VAL A 275 20.60 -8.81 18.31
CA VAL A 275 19.55 -7.77 18.40
C VAL A 275 20.17 -6.38 18.56
N ARG A 276 21.19 -6.24 19.41
CA ARG A 276 21.88 -4.96 19.60
C ARG A 276 22.56 -4.48 18.31
N GLU A 277 23.30 -5.36 17.64
CA GLU A 277 23.95 -5.04 16.36
C GLU A 277 22.92 -4.65 15.28
N ALA A 278 21.75 -5.29 15.27
CA ALA A 278 20.64 -4.91 14.38
C ALA A 278 20.09 -3.52 14.72
N ILE A 279 19.86 -3.21 15.99
CA ILE A 279 19.39 -1.88 16.42
C ILE A 279 20.40 -0.79 16.05
N GLU A 280 21.69 -1.00 16.34
CA GLU A 280 22.76 -0.06 16.00
C GLU A 280 22.82 0.18 14.48
N ALA A 281 22.75 -0.89 13.67
CA ALA A 281 22.69 -0.75 12.22
C ALA A 281 21.45 0.04 11.76
N GLY A 282 20.29 -0.17 12.37
CA GLY A 282 19.08 0.61 12.11
C GLY A 282 19.26 2.10 12.44
N GLN A 283 19.92 2.42 13.56
CA GLN A 283 20.20 3.80 13.95
C GLN A 283 21.15 4.50 12.97
N THR A 284 22.12 3.79 12.39
CA THR A 284 23.00 4.39 11.36
C THR A 284 22.27 4.76 10.07
N LEU A 285 21.10 4.18 9.79
CA LEU A 285 20.28 4.57 8.64
C LEU A 285 19.52 5.88 8.86
N ALA A 286 19.37 6.31 10.12
CA ALA A 286 18.66 7.53 10.48
C ALA A 286 19.54 8.79 10.46
N LEU A 287 20.86 8.62 10.38
CA LEU A 287 21.87 9.68 10.28
C LEU A 287 22.13 10.06 8.80
#